data_AF-G0UP75-F1
#
_entry.id   AF-G0UP75-F1
#
_cell.length_a   1.000
_cell.length_b   1.000
_cell.length_c   1.000
_cell.angle_alpha   90.00
_cell.angle_beta   90.00
_cell.angle_gamma   90.00
#
_symmetry.space_group_name_H-M   'P 1'
#
loop_
_entity.id
_entity.type
_entity.pdbx_description
1 polymer ?
#
loop_
_entity_poly.entity_id
_entity_poly.type
_entity_poly.pdbx_seq_one_letter_code
_entity_poly.pdbx_strand_id
1 'polypeptide(L)'
;MEGQTISVHYQRMQDWLQDRQSVLGKRYKKEYSRLLELAPKLLQLVKYDIPAQQRQQNKLSSAVEISHKAIEDANMNVQKFEERWAKMVENYNLQGDRGLDLEGDFEAAVDTRIACGVTALTKALREFGGSSDFLTFRTAYNDVLSTYSCGMFNGDVFARHFPWLDRTFAERTYSLETEAQQVRDEVTESGECDDVAAQTIDWGDAGNTGPIDTGAVVEIKWSADDECSGIAGSNCVDDEDDQLPAVMEGIFMINMGDPAHRKHVLAELQAMRCFASERLDAGDDSLAKCKKSIDCFREKLTTSTDAFFARMYRSATSRTTFIDEFQRLRRAVTTAATRRASSEARLQQVLGELREIEPQLNSMVNVARAIRDECVSELSKMFPEQQVVIVGDINKFL
;
A
#
# COMPACT_ATOMS: atom_id res chain seq x y z
N MET A 1 -58.28 -55.55 24.09
CA MET A 1 -57.99 -55.92 22.70
C MET A 1 -57.18 -54.79 22.11
N GLU A 2 -55.90 -55.03 21.83
CA GLU A 2 -55.05 -54.03 21.17
C GLU A 2 -55.52 -53.89 19.72
N GLY A 3 -56.08 -52.72 19.36
CA GLY A 3 -56.56 -52.44 18.02
C GLY A 3 -55.39 -52.44 17.03
N GLN A 4 -55.56 -53.11 15.88
CA GLN A 4 -54.57 -53.06 14.81
C GLN A 4 -54.37 -51.62 14.32
N THR A 5 -53.13 -51.13 14.36
CA THR A 5 -52.76 -49.81 13.83
C THR A 5 -52.57 -49.88 12.32
N ILE A 6 -53.27 -49.04 11.56
CA ILE A 6 -52.99 -48.83 10.13
C ILE A 6 -51.94 -47.74 9.99
N SER A 7 -50.73 -48.12 9.59
CA SER A 7 -49.69 -47.17 9.20
C SER A 7 -49.70 -46.96 7.69
N VAL A 8 -49.96 -45.74 7.21
CA VAL A 8 -49.88 -45.38 5.78
C VAL A 8 -48.72 -44.41 5.57
N HIS A 9 -47.80 -44.74 4.66
CA HIS A 9 -46.72 -43.81 4.30
C HIS A 9 -47.25 -42.73 3.34
N TYR A 10 -47.05 -41.44 3.64
CA TYR A 10 -47.65 -40.34 2.85
C TYR A 10 -47.30 -40.42 1.36
N GLN A 11 -46.08 -40.84 1.01
CA GLN A 11 -45.64 -41.00 -0.38
C GLN A 11 -46.38 -42.10 -1.17
N ARG A 12 -46.89 -43.12 -0.47
CA ARG A 12 -47.61 -44.25 -1.06
C ARG A 12 -49.12 -44.15 -0.83
N MET A 13 -49.58 -43.06 -0.21
CA MET A 13 -50.99 -42.92 0.17
C MET A 13 -51.89 -42.90 -1.06
N GLN A 14 -51.47 -42.26 -2.14
CA GLN A 14 -52.20 -42.25 -3.41
C GLN A 14 -52.31 -43.66 -4.00
N ASP A 15 -51.20 -44.39 -4.12
CA ASP A 15 -51.17 -45.76 -4.65
C ASP A 15 -52.01 -46.70 -3.76
N TRP A 16 -51.87 -46.55 -2.44
CA TRP A 16 -52.63 -47.33 -1.44
C TRP A 16 -54.15 -47.12 -1.54
N LEU A 17 -54.58 -45.89 -1.86
CA LEU A 17 -55.98 -45.55 -2.13
C LEU A 17 -56.44 -46.13 -3.47
N GLN A 18 -55.60 -46.11 -4.51
CA GLN A 18 -55.93 -46.66 -5.82
C GLN A 18 -56.08 -48.19 -5.78
N ASP A 19 -55.18 -48.90 -5.10
CA ASP A 19 -55.25 -50.36 -4.92
C ASP A 19 -56.54 -50.83 -4.24
N ARG A 20 -57.14 -49.99 -3.40
CA ARG A 20 -58.33 -50.29 -2.60
C ARG A 20 -59.60 -49.65 -3.14
N GLN A 21 -59.58 -49.13 -4.37
CA GLN A 21 -60.70 -48.44 -4.99
C GLN A 21 -61.99 -49.29 -5.01
N SER A 22 -61.86 -50.61 -5.25
CA SER A 22 -62.99 -51.53 -5.34
C SER A 22 -63.78 -51.67 -4.02
N VAL A 23 -63.11 -51.49 -2.89
CA VAL A 23 -63.68 -51.62 -1.53
C VAL A 23 -64.07 -50.27 -0.96
N LEU A 24 -63.13 -49.31 -0.99
CA LEU A 24 -63.29 -48.00 -0.36
C LEU A 24 -64.16 -47.05 -1.19
N GLY A 25 -64.06 -47.12 -2.52
CA GLY A 25 -64.84 -46.28 -3.43
C GLY A 25 -66.33 -46.59 -3.46
N LYS A 26 -66.75 -47.79 -3.03
CA LYS A 26 -68.18 -48.18 -2.95
C LYS A 26 -68.83 -47.84 -1.59
N ARG A 27 -68.11 -48.06 -0.48
CA ARG A 27 -68.64 -47.84 0.88
C ARG A 27 -68.45 -46.43 1.42
N TYR A 28 -67.34 -45.77 1.07
CA TYR A 28 -66.91 -44.50 1.65
C TYR A 28 -66.58 -43.49 0.55
N LYS A 29 -67.53 -43.29 -0.37
CA LYS A 29 -67.30 -42.57 -1.63
C LYS A 29 -66.84 -41.12 -1.42
N LYS A 30 -67.35 -40.44 -0.39
CA LYS A 30 -67.04 -39.02 -0.11
C LYS A 30 -65.63 -38.88 0.47
N GLU A 31 -65.36 -39.65 1.51
CA GLU A 31 -64.09 -39.71 2.24
C GLU A 31 -62.96 -40.12 1.28
N TYR A 32 -63.23 -41.14 0.45
CA TYR A 32 -62.31 -41.63 -0.58
C TYR A 32 -61.97 -40.57 -1.63
N SER A 33 -62.98 -39.86 -2.16
CA SER A 33 -62.75 -38.78 -3.14
C SER A 33 -61.92 -37.64 -2.56
N ARG A 34 -62.16 -37.29 -1.29
CA ARG A 34 -61.43 -36.24 -0.60
C ARG A 34 -59.96 -36.64 -0.36
N LEU A 35 -59.72 -37.88 0.04
CA LEU A 35 -58.36 -38.41 0.22
C LEU A 35 -57.55 -38.44 -1.08
N LEU A 36 -58.19 -38.74 -2.22
CA LEU A 36 -57.53 -38.66 -3.54
C LEU A 36 -57.14 -37.23 -3.94
N GLU A 37 -57.85 -36.20 -3.46
CA GLU A 37 -57.48 -34.80 -3.67
C GLU A 37 -56.35 -34.33 -2.75
N LEU A 38 -56.35 -34.79 -1.49
CA LEU A 38 -55.42 -34.34 -0.45
C LEU A 38 -54.07 -35.07 -0.52
N ALA A 39 -54.06 -36.37 -0.84
CA ALA A 39 -52.84 -37.18 -0.92
C ALA A 39 -51.75 -36.61 -1.86
N PRO A 40 -52.05 -36.22 -3.11
CA PRO A 40 -51.03 -35.64 -3.99
C PRO A 40 -50.56 -34.25 -3.51
N LYS A 41 -51.43 -33.44 -2.91
CA LYS A 41 -51.05 -32.13 -2.33
C LYS A 41 -50.10 -32.29 -1.14
N LEU A 42 -50.38 -33.26 -0.27
CA LEU A 42 -49.53 -33.59 0.87
C LEU A 42 -48.15 -34.07 0.40
N LEU A 43 -48.12 -34.93 -0.61
CA LEU A 43 -46.87 -35.41 -1.21
C LEU A 43 -46.07 -34.25 -1.80
N GLN A 44 -46.70 -33.35 -2.55
CA GLN A 44 -46.05 -32.19 -3.17
C GLN A 44 -45.40 -31.27 -2.12
N LEU A 45 -46.16 -30.88 -1.10
CA LEU A 45 -45.68 -29.99 -0.04
C LEU A 45 -44.52 -30.60 0.75
N VAL A 46 -44.67 -31.84 1.20
CA VAL A 46 -43.71 -32.48 2.13
C VAL A 46 -42.43 -32.93 1.41
N LYS A 47 -42.55 -33.44 0.18
CA LYS A 47 -41.41 -34.01 -0.55
C LYS A 47 -40.64 -32.96 -1.36
N TYR A 48 -41.31 -31.95 -1.89
CA TYR A 48 -40.70 -31.01 -2.83
C TYR A 48 -40.68 -29.58 -2.29
N ASP A 49 -41.83 -29.02 -1.94
CA ASP A 49 -41.90 -27.57 -1.74
C ASP A 49 -41.27 -27.11 -0.42
N ILE A 50 -41.58 -27.77 0.70
CA ILE A 50 -40.99 -27.46 2.01
C ILE A 50 -39.46 -27.67 1.99
N PRO A 51 -38.92 -28.81 1.49
CA PRO A 51 -37.47 -28.97 1.36
C PRO A 51 -36.81 -27.96 0.41
N ALA A 52 -37.49 -27.54 -0.66
CA ALA A 52 -36.96 -26.51 -1.56
C ALA A 52 -36.83 -25.15 -0.87
N GLN A 53 -37.86 -24.75 -0.11
CA GLN A 53 -37.84 -23.52 0.69
C GLN A 53 -36.78 -23.57 1.81
N GLN A 54 -36.62 -24.70 2.50
CA GLN A 54 -35.55 -24.88 3.49
C GLN A 54 -34.16 -24.77 2.88
N ARG A 55 -33.95 -25.33 1.68
CA ARG A 55 -32.68 -25.16 0.94
C ARG A 55 -32.44 -23.71 0.57
N GLN A 56 -33.48 -22.96 0.21
CA GLN A 56 -33.37 -21.53 -0.06
C GLN A 56 -33.02 -20.74 1.21
N GLN A 57 -33.71 -21.01 2.32
CA GLN A 57 -33.40 -20.40 3.63
C GLN A 57 -31.94 -20.63 4.04
N ASN A 58 -31.44 -21.87 3.94
CA ASN A 58 -30.04 -22.19 4.27
C ASN A 58 -29.03 -21.51 3.33
N LYS A 59 -29.37 -21.33 2.05
CA LYS A 59 -28.54 -20.58 1.10
C LYS A 59 -28.48 -19.10 1.47
N LEU A 60 -29.60 -18.51 1.89
CA LEU A 60 -29.63 -17.13 2.32
C LEU A 60 -28.93 -16.94 3.66
N SER A 61 -29.07 -17.87 4.62
CA SER A 61 -28.33 -17.77 5.89
C SER A 61 -26.82 -17.82 5.68
N SER A 62 -26.33 -18.71 4.80
CA SER A 62 -24.90 -18.72 4.46
C SER A 62 -24.47 -17.45 3.71
N ALA A 63 -25.34 -16.87 2.87
CA ALA A 63 -25.08 -15.58 2.24
C ALA A 63 -25.01 -14.40 3.25
N VAL A 64 -25.77 -14.46 4.35
CA VAL A 64 -25.66 -13.50 5.47
C VAL A 64 -24.28 -13.60 6.11
N GLU A 65 -23.82 -14.79 6.47
CA GLU A 65 -22.50 -15.01 7.08
C GLU A 65 -21.36 -14.53 6.16
N ILE A 66 -21.44 -14.84 4.86
CA ILE A 66 -20.47 -14.40 3.86
C ILE A 66 -20.45 -12.86 3.76
N SER A 67 -21.63 -12.22 3.78
CA SER A 67 -21.73 -10.76 3.69
C SER A 67 -21.19 -10.07 4.94
N HIS A 68 -21.44 -10.62 6.14
CA HIS A 68 -20.84 -10.14 7.38
C HIS A 68 -19.31 -10.23 7.35
N LYS A 69 -18.77 -11.38 6.95
CA LYS A 69 -17.32 -11.55 6.82
C LYS A 69 -16.71 -10.55 5.83
N ALA A 70 -17.37 -10.32 4.70
CA ALA A 70 -16.92 -9.34 3.72
C ALA A 70 -16.90 -7.90 4.27
N ILE A 71 -17.87 -7.54 5.12
CA ILE A 71 -17.92 -6.23 5.80
C ILE A 71 -16.76 -6.11 6.81
N GLU A 72 -16.51 -7.14 7.60
CA GLU A 72 -15.39 -7.18 8.56
C GLU A 72 -14.04 -7.07 7.85
N ASP A 73 -13.83 -7.85 6.78
CA ASP A 73 -12.62 -7.80 5.97
C ASP A 73 -12.42 -6.41 5.34
N ALA A 74 -13.50 -5.79 4.85
CA ALA A 74 -13.44 -4.43 4.32
C ALA A 74 -13.08 -3.39 5.40
N ASN A 75 -13.63 -3.50 6.61
CA ASN A 75 -13.30 -2.63 7.74
C ASN A 75 -11.84 -2.76 8.16
N MET A 76 -11.34 -3.99 8.31
CA MET A 76 -9.93 -4.22 8.62
C MET A 76 -9.01 -3.62 7.56
N ASN A 77 -9.39 -3.72 6.28
CA ASN A 77 -8.60 -3.15 5.19
C ASN A 77 -8.60 -1.62 5.23
N VAL A 78 -9.74 -0.98 5.49
CA VAL A 78 -9.81 0.49 5.68
C VAL A 78 -8.84 0.92 6.78
N GLN A 79 -8.93 0.30 7.97
CA GLN A 79 -8.05 0.61 9.10
C GLN A 79 -6.57 0.43 8.76
N LYS A 80 -6.20 -0.70 8.13
CA LYS A 80 -4.81 -0.96 7.72
C LYS A 80 -4.27 0.09 6.76
N PHE A 81 -5.07 0.54 5.80
CA PHE A 81 -4.63 1.57 4.85
C PHE A 81 -4.56 2.95 5.49
N GLU A 82 -5.49 3.29 6.38
CA GLU A 82 -5.46 4.54 7.15
C GLU A 82 -4.26 4.59 8.10
N GLU A 83 -3.97 3.51 8.83
CA GLU A 83 -2.79 3.40 9.68
C GLU A 83 -1.49 3.52 8.88
N ARG A 84 -1.43 2.87 7.70
CA ARG A 84 -0.25 2.98 6.82
C ARG A 84 -0.09 4.39 6.29
N TRP A 85 -1.18 5.05 5.91
CA TRP A 85 -1.16 6.44 5.48
C TRP A 85 -0.68 7.36 6.62
N ALA A 86 -1.22 7.19 7.83
CA ALA A 86 -0.81 7.97 9.01
C ALA A 86 0.67 7.78 9.35
N LYS A 87 1.16 6.53 9.34
CA LYS A 87 2.59 6.23 9.55
C LYS A 87 3.48 6.87 8.49
N MET A 88 3.07 6.88 7.22
CA MET A 88 3.85 7.56 6.19
C MET A 88 3.87 9.07 6.41
N VAL A 89 2.73 9.68 6.73
CA VAL A 89 2.65 11.11 7.06
C VAL A 89 3.58 11.47 8.23
N GLU A 90 3.62 10.64 9.28
CA GLU A 90 4.50 10.79 10.44
C GLU A 90 5.98 10.61 10.07
N ASN A 91 6.33 9.49 9.42
CA ASN A 91 7.72 9.17 9.05
C ASN A 91 8.38 10.24 8.18
N TYR A 92 7.60 10.89 7.31
CA TYR A 92 8.09 11.93 6.41
C TYR A 92 7.93 13.36 6.96
N ASN A 93 7.36 13.52 8.17
CA ASN A 93 7.05 14.80 8.80
C ASN A 93 6.26 15.73 7.85
N LEU A 94 5.21 15.19 7.21
CA LEU A 94 4.36 15.95 6.28
C LEU A 94 3.31 16.82 7.01
N GLN A 95 3.05 16.55 8.29
CA GLN A 95 2.30 17.45 9.15
C GLN A 95 3.21 18.63 9.52
N GLY A 96 3.12 19.73 8.78
CA GLY A 96 3.80 20.96 9.17
C GLY A 96 3.25 21.53 10.48
N ASP A 97 4.03 22.37 11.16
CA ASP A 97 3.63 23.12 12.38
C ASP A 97 2.37 23.99 12.20
N ARG A 98 1.91 24.20 10.97
CA ARG A 98 0.83 25.13 10.62
C ARG A 98 -0.58 24.53 10.57
N GLY A 99 -0.77 23.25 10.91
CA GLY A 99 -2.11 22.65 10.92
C GLY A 99 -2.77 22.64 9.54
N LEU A 100 -2.00 22.30 8.50
CA LEU A 100 -2.53 22.11 7.15
C LEU A 100 -3.50 20.93 7.13
N ASP A 101 -4.65 21.13 6.47
CA ASP A 101 -5.57 20.03 6.17
C ASP A 101 -4.98 19.19 5.02
N LEU A 102 -4.31 18.11 5.40
CA LEU A 102 -3.65 17.18 4.48
C LEU A 102 -4.61 16.54 3.47
N GLU A 103 -5.93 16.62 3.64
CA GLU A 103 -6.88 16.11 2.65
C GLU A 103 -7.02 17.03 1.43
N GLY A 104 -6.85 18.35 1.59
CA GLY A 104 -6.92 19.32 0.49
C GLY A 104 -5.55 19.78 -0.01
N ASP A 105 -4.58 19.91 0.89
CA ASP A 105 -3.31 20.60 0.63
C ASP A 105 -2.10 19.65 0.60
N PHE A 106 -2.30 18.35 0.34
CA PHE A 106 -1.21 17.37 0.38
C PHE A 106 -0.02 17.72 -0.53
N GLU A 107 -0.29 18.10 -1.78
CA GLU A 107 0.79 18.47 -2.71
C GLU A 107 1.56 19.70 -2.22
N ALA A 108 0.86 20.70 -1.67
CA ALA A 108 1.48 21.87 -1.08
C ALA A 108 2.30 21.52 0.18
N ALA A 109 1.86 20.55 0.97
CA ALA A 109 2.62 20.03 2.11
C ALA A 109 3.91 19.32 1.66
N VAL A 110 3.85 18.54 0.57
CA VAL A 110 5.03 17.93 -0.06
C VAL A 110 5.99 19.01 -0.58
N ASP A 111 5.48 20.01 -1.31
CA ASP A 111 6.30 21.11 -1.84
C ASP A 111 6.98 21.92 -0.73
N THR A 112 6.24 22.18 0.35
CA THR A 112 6.79 22.83 1.56
C THR A 112 7.88 21.96 2.18
N ARG A 113 7.67 20.65 2.27
CA ARG A 113 8.64 19.72 2.86
C ARG A 113 9.91 19.59 2.01
N ILE A 114 9.76 19.61 0.68
CA ILE A 114 10.87 19.68 -0.30
C ILE A 114 11.68 20.96 -0.06
N ALA A 115 11.03 22.12 -0.04
CA ALA A 115 11.70 23.39 0.20
C ALA A 115 12.45 23.39 1.55
N CYS A 116 11.80 22.95 2.63
CA CYS A 116 12.42 22.81 3.95
C CYS A 116 13.63 21.87 3.92
N GLY A 117 13.56 20.74 3.22
CA GLY A 117 14.68 19.79 3.10
C GLY A 117 15.88 20.40 2.38
N VAL A 118 15.64 21.09 1.27
CA VAL A 118 16.68 21.81 0.53
C VAL A 118 17.34 22.89 1.38
N THR A 119 16.55 23.71 2.08
CA THR A 119 17.07 24.74 2.98
C THR A 119 17.86 24.13 4.14
N ALA A 120 17.37 23.03 4.74
CA ALA A 120 18.03 22.36 5.85
C ALA A 120 19.40 21.78 5.45
N LEU A 121 19.50 21.13 4.28
CA LEU A 121 20.75 20.60 3.78
C LEU A 121 21.73 21.69 3.33
N THR A 122 21.24 22.73 2.66
CA THR A 122 22.06 23.87 2.24
C THR A 122 22.63 24.60 3.46
N LYS A 123 21.80 24.78 4.50
CA LYS A 123 22.25 25.31 5.79
C LYS A 123 23.28 24.41 6.45
N ALA A 124 23.07 23.10 6.46
CA ALA A 124 24.01 22.14 7.02
C ALA A 124 25.36 22.15 6.28
N LEU A 125 25.36 22.31 4.95
CA LEU A 125 26.57 22.45 4.15
C LEU A 125 27.35 23.71 4.53
N ARG A 126 26.66 24.85 4.66
CA ARG A 126 27.28 26.10 5.11
C ARG A 126 27.86 25.98 6.51
N GLU A 127 27.15 25.34 7.43
CA GLU A 127 27.62 25.07 8.80
C GLU A 127 28.83 24.13 8.82
N PHE A 128 28.84 23.10 7.96
CA PHE A 128 29.99 22.21 7.79
C PHE A 128 31.22 22.96 7.27
N GLY A 129 31.06 23.79 6.23
CA GLY A 129 32.13 24.66 5.73
C GLY A 129 32.61 25.69 6.76
N GLY A 130 31.77 26.05 7.74
CA GLY A 130 32.12 26.88 8.89
C GLY A 130 32.72 26.16 10.09
N SER A 131 32.79 24.82 10.06
CA SER A 131 33.23 24.03 11.20
C SER A 131 34.75 24.12 11.44
N SER A 132 35.17 24.03 12.69
CA SER A 132 36.59 23.94 13.05
C SER A 132 37.28 22.70 12.48
N ASP A 133 36.52 21.61 12.34
CA ASP A 133 37.01 20.33 11.82
C ASP A 133 37.33 20.44 10.32
N PHE A 134 36.48 21.14 9.55
CA PHE A 134 36.75 21.44 8.15
C PHE A 134 37.97 22.34 7.97
N LEU A 135 38.10 23.40 8.79
CA LEU A 135 39.28 24.26 8.79
C LEU A 135 40.56 23.46 9.09
N THR A 136 40.52 22.60 10.10
CA THR A 136 41.65 21.75 10.50
C THR A 136 42.05 20.79 9.39
N PHE A 137 41.06 20.20 8.69
CA PHE A 137 41.35 19.37 7.53
C PHE A 137 42.04 20.17 6.42
N ARG A 138 41.50 21.33 6.07
CA ARG A 138 42.05 22.19 5.01
C ARG A 138 43.51 22.56 5.29
N THR A 139 43.83 22.97 6.52
CA THR A 139 45.21 23.31 6.90
C THR A 139 46.13 22.09 6.80
N ALA A 140 45.73 20.97 7.39
CA ALA A 140 46.53 19.75 7.36
C ALA A 140 46.73 19.22 5.93
N TYR A 141 45.73 19.32 5.05
CA TYR A 141 45.83 18.93 3.65
C TYR A 141 46.91 19.73 2.91
N ASN A 142 46.87 21.06 3.06
CA ASN A 142 47.86 21.95 2.47
C ASN A 142 49.26 21.76 3.08
N ASP A 143 49.37 21.52 4.39
CA ASP A 143 50.64 21.26 5.07
C ASP A 143 51.28 19.95 4.59
N VAL A 144 50.49 18.89 4.44
CA VAL A 144 50.95 17.60 3.90
C VAL A 144 51.42 17.79 2.46
N LEU A 145 50.60 18.39 1.58
CA LEU A 145 51.01 18.53 0.18
C LEU A 145 52.20 19.46 0.00
N SER A 146 52.30 20.56 0.74
CA SER A 146 53.50 21.42 0.67
C SER A 146 54.78 20.70 1.13
N THR A 147 54.67 19.82 2.13
CA THR A 147 55.81 19.03 2.64
C THR A 147 56.26 17.94 1.66
N TYR A 148 55.31 17.25 1.01
CA TYR A 148 55.62 16.05 0.20
C TYR A 148 55.66 16.29 -1.31
N SER A 149 55.22 17.46 -1.81
CA SER A 149 55.16 17.74 -3.25
C SER A 149 56.43 18.35 -3.87
N CYS A 150 57.55 18.39 -3.14
CA CYS A 150 58.85 18.89 -3.64
C CYS A 150 58.78 20.27 -4.35
N GLY A 151 57.89 21.17 -3.90
CA GLY A 151 57.73 22.50 -4.50
C GLY A 151 56.92 22.53 -5.81
N MET A 152 56.19 21.46 -6.14
CA MET A 152 55.27 21.46 -7.29
C MET A 152 54.05 22.37 -7.09
N PHE A 153 53.67 22.62 -5.84
CA PHE A 153 52.52 23.47 -5.51
C PHE A 153 52.94 24.69 -4.69
N ASN A 154 52.74 25.89 -5.27
CA ASN A 154 53.13 27.18 -4.67
C ASN A 154 51.93 28.01 -4.16
N GLY A 155 50.71 27.44 -4.16
CA GLY A 155 49.47 28.13 -3.79
C GLY A 155 48.53 27.22 -3.00
N ASP A 156 47.31 27.69 -2.69
CA ASP A 156 46.30 26.93 -1.96
C ASP A 156 45.85 25.70 -2.79
N VAL A 157 46.43 24.54 -2.48
CA VAL A 157 46.22 23.30 -3.23
C VAL A 157 44.82 22.76 -2.98
N PHE A 158 44.31 22.96 -1.77
CA PHE A 158 42.95 22.60 -1.41
C PHE A 158 41.93 23.27 -2.35
N ALA A 159 42.07 24.56 -2.63
CA ALA A 159 41.15 25.28 -3.52
C ALA A 159 41.14 24.75 -4.97
N ARG A 160 42.24 24.12 -5.42
CA ARG A 160 42.33 23.51 -6.76
C ARG A 160 41.76 22.10 -6.81
N HIS A 161 41.95 21.32 -5.75
CA HIS A 161 41.49 19.93 -5.69
C HIS A 161 40.06 19.78 -5.19
N PHE A 162 39.59 20.76 -4.42
CA PHE A 162 38.25 20.79 -3.82
C PHE A 162 37.55 22.15 -4.07
N PRO A 163 37.35 22.54 -5.34
CA PRO A 163 36.77 23.84 -5.68
C PRO A 163 35.36 24.06 -5.07
N TRP A 164 34.52 23.02 -4.95
CA TRP A 164 33.18 23.15 -4.37
C TRP A 164 33.22 23.33 -2.86
N LEU A 165 34.03 22.57 -2.14
CA LEU A 165 34.16 22.71 -0.70
C LEU A 165 34.96 23.97 -0.33
N ASP A 166 35.94 24.38 -1.14
CA ASP A 166 36.60 25.68 -0.99
C ASP A 166 35.59 26.82 -1.12
N ARG A 167 34.68 26.74 -2.09
CA ARG A 167 33.57 27.67 -2.24
C ARG A 167 32.66 27.71 -1.01
N THR A 168 32.27 26.55 -0.47
CA THR A 168 31.46 26.51 0.76
C THR A 168 32.15 27.18 1.94
N PHE A 169 33.48 27.04 2.03
CA PHE A 169 34.29 27.69 3.06
C PHE A 169 34.37 29.20 2.85
N ALA A 170 34.60 29.66 1.63
CA ALA A 170 34.64 31.09 1.31
C ALA A 170 33.31 31.78 1.63
N GLU A 171 32.18 31.12 1.32
CA GLU A 171 30.83 31.67 1.48
C GLU A 171 30.20 31.34 2.85
N ARG A 172 30.95 30.74 3.79
CA ARG A 172 30.41 30.26 5.08
C ARG A 172 29.69 31.32 5.92
N THR A 173 30.08 32.59 5.77
CA THR A 173 29.49 33.73 6.50
C THR A 173 28.37 34.43 5.72
N TYR A 174 28.09 34.00 4.49
CA TYR A 174 27.07 34.59 3.65
C TYR A 174 25.67 34.17 4.10
N SER A 175 24.70 35.01 3.77
CA SER A 175 23.31 34.72 4.05
C SER A 175 22.84 33.60 3.14
N LEU A 176 22.06 32.67 3.69
CA LEU A 176 21.22 31.84 2.85
C LEU A 176 20.13 32.79 2.35
N GLU A 177 19.89 32.84 1.04
CA GLU A 177 18.66 33.46 0.55
C GLU A 177 17.49 32.75 1.23
N THR A 178 16.95 33.42 2.25
CA THR A 178 15.76 32.99 2.96
C THR A 178 14.72 33.93 2.43
N GLU A 179 13.96 33.50 1.40
CA GLU A 179 12.61 33.96 1.02
C GLU A 179 12.30 33.69 -0.47
N ALA A 180 11.62 32.56 -0.73
CA ALA A 180 10.49 32.44 -1.64
C ALA A 180 10.51 32.96 -3.11
N GLN A 181 11.64 33.38 -3.72
CA GLN A 181 11.56 34.17 -4.97
C GLN A 181 12.42 33.75 -6.17
N GLN A 182 12.81 32.47 -6.32
CA GLN A 182 13.34 31.94 -7.59
C GLN A 182 12.72 30.60 -8.03
N VAL A 183 11.50 30.29 -7.59
CA VAL A 183 10.72 29.14 -8.09
C VAL A 183 9.51 29.59 -8.92
N ARG A 184 9.55 30.81 -9.50
CA ARG A 184 8.46 31.28 -10.37
C ARG A 184 8.81 31.60 -11.81
N ASP A 185 10.08 31.71 -12.16
CA ASP A 185 10.51 31.88 -13.55
C ASP A 185 11.55 30.81 -13.87
N GLU A 186 11.08 29.67 -14.41
CA GLU A 186 11.81 28.66 -15.22
C GLU A 186 11.08 27.29 -15.34
N VAL A 187 9.82 27.17 -14.91
CA VAL A 187 8.99 25.97 -15.23
C VAL A 187 8.16 26.15 -16.51
N THR A 188 8.60 27.01 -17.42
CA THR A 188 8.11 27.04 -18.79
C THR A 188 9.28 27.25 -19.74
N GLU A 189 9.59 26.18 -20.49
CA GLU A 189 10.48 26.08 -21.67
C GLU A 189 11.82 25.34 -21.50
N SER A 190 11.74 24.01 -21.44
CA SER A 190 12.49 23.07 -22.30
C SER A 190 12.09 21.66 -21.87
N GLY A 191 11.27 20.88 -22.58
CA GLY A 191 11.37 20.62 -24.00
C GLY A 191 12.47 19.57 -24.23
N GLU A 192 12.11 18.30 -24.01
CA GLU A 192 12.77 17.06 -24.47
C GLU A 192 14.29 16.93 -24.25
N CYS A 193 14.71 15.92 -23.47
CA CYS A 193 16.06 15.36 -23.58
C CYS A 193 15.98 13.84 -23.73
N ASP A 194 16.52 13.39 -24.86
CA ASP A 194 16.58 12.03 -25.35
C ASP A 194 17.34 11.09 -24.41
N ASP A 195 16.81 9.87 -24.31
CA ASP A 195 17.48 8.68 -23.77
C ASP A 195 18.76 8.37 -24.56
N VAL A 196 19.93 8.57 -23.94
CA VAL A 196 21.18 7.94 -24.40
C VAL A 196 21.78 7.17 -23.23
N ALA A 197 21.68 5.84 -23.32
CA ALA A 197 22.23 4.89 -22.37
C ALA A 197 23.78 4.93 -22.40
N ALA A 198 24.38 5.80 -21.59
CA ALA A 198 25.74 5.61 -21.12
C ALA A 198 25.71 4.65 -19.93
N GLN A 199 26.63 3.69 -19.89
CA GLN A 199 26.78 2.76 -18.75
C GLN A 199 27.14 3.57 -17.51
N THR A 200 26.11 3.94 -16.76
CA THR A 200 26.19 4.80 -15.59
C THR A 200 26.31 3.89 -14.38
N ILE A 201 27.34 4.12 -13.56
CA ILE A 201 27.42 3.52 -12.24
C ILE A 201 26.11 3.85 -11.50
N ASP A 202 25.43 2.82 -11.01
CA ASP A 202 24.15 2.94 -10.31
C ASP A 202 24.36 3.61 -8.94
N TRP A 203 23.94 4.88 -8.84
CA TRP A 203 23.97 5.69 -7.62
C TRP A 203 22.57 5.86 -6.98
N GLY A 204 21.58 5.03 -7.36
CA GLY A 204 20.24 5.06 -6.77
C GLY A 204 19.31 6.17 -7.27
N ASP A 205 19.64 6.80 -8.40
CA ASP A 205 18.76 7.74 -9.13
C ASP A 205 17.89 7.05 -10.19
N ALA A 206 18.12 5.75 -10.46
CA ALA A 206 17.21 4.96 -11.28
C ALA A 206 15.98 4.58 -10.45
N GLY A 207 14.86 5.22 -10.74
CA GLY A 207 13.57 4.95 -10.13
C GLY A 207 13.14 3.49 -10.31
N ASN A 208 13.48 2.64 -9.33
CA ASN A 208 12.87 1.32 -9.20
C ASN A 208 12.11 1.24 -7.88
N THR A 209 10.82 1.00 -8.04
CA THR A 209 9.80 0.82 -7.03
C THR A 209 10.14 -0.35 -6.09
N GLY A 210 10.51 -0.05 -4.85
CA GLY A 210 10.66 -1.04 -3.78
C GLY A 210 11.08 -0.41 -2.45
N PRO A 211 10.68 -0.97 -1.30
CA PRO A 211 11.16 -0.51 0.00
C PRO A 211 12.67 -0.75 0.09
N ILE A 212 13.40 0.25 0.58
CA ILE A 212 14.86 0.29 0.68
C ILE A 212 15.36 -0.92 1.49
N ASP A 213 16.07 -1.83 0.83
CA ASP A 213 16.83 -2.90 1.47
C ASP A 213 18.13 -2.32 2.03
N THR A 214 18.23 -2.26 3.36
CA THR A 214 19.33 -1.65 4.11
C THR A 214 20.61 -2.50 4.15
N GLY A 215 20.76 -3.50 3.27
CA GLY A 215 21.79 -4.55 3.39
C GLY A 215 22.73 -4.78 2.20
N ALA A 216 22.59 -4.09 1.07
CA ALA A 216 23.41 -4.39 -0.10
C ALA A 216 24.83 -3.79 0.00
N VAL A 217 25.78 -4.60 0.44
CA VAL A 217 27.22 -4.34 0.34
C VAL A 217 27.63 -4.40 -1.13
N VAL A 218 28.07 -3.28 -1.69
CA VAL A 218 28.63 -3.20 -3.05
C VAL A 218 30.03 -3.83 -3.03
N GLU A 219 30.16 -5.02 -3.62
CA GLU A 219 31.44 -5.70 -3.83
C GLU A 219 32.00 -5.30 -5.21
N ILE A 220 32.95 -4.36 -5.22
CA ILE A 220 33.60 -3.90 -6.46
C ILE A 220 34.68 -4.91 -6.86
N LYS A 221 34.47 -5.62 -7.97
CA LYS A 221 35.52 -6.44 -8.61
C LYS A 221 36.27 -5.60 -9.63
N TRP A 222 37.53 -5.32 -9.34
CA TRP A 222 38.48 -4.76 -10.31
C TRP A 222 39.00 -5.91 -11.18
N SER A 223 38.54 -6.00 -12.44
CA SER A 223 39.20 -6.85 -13.45
C SER A 223 40.39 -6.08 -14.02
N ALA A 224 41.58 -6.59 -13.74
CA ALA A 224 42.86 -6.00 -14.11
C ALA A 224 43.28 -6.37 -15.54
N ASP A 225 42.42 -6.11 -16.52
CA ASP A 225 42.75 -6.26 -17.94
C ASP A 225 41.91 -5.24 -18.74
N ASP A 226 42.40 -4.02 -18.84
CA ASP A 226 42.12 -3.17 -20.00
C ASP A 226 43.33 -2.27 -20.23
N GLU A 227 44.17 -2.72 -21.16
CA GLU A 227 45.42 -2.11 -21.56
C GLU A 227 45.19 -0.77 -22.29
N CYS A 228 46.07 0.19 -21.98
CA CYS A 228 46.28 1.40 -22.74
C CYS A 228 46.44 1.14 -24.25
N SER A 229 45.47 1.57 -25.07
CA SER A 229 45.73 1.92 -26.47
C SER A 229 44.88 3.12 -26.88
N GLY A 230 45.56 4.20 -27.25
CA GLY A 230 45.01 5.55 -27.31
C GLY A 230 44.02 5.86 -28.43
N ILE A 231 43.20 6.87 -28.14
CA ILE A 231 42.78 7.88 -29.11
C ILE A 231 42.98 9.24 -28.43
N ALA A 232 44.03 9.93 -28.87
CA ALA A 232 44.21 11.35 -28.66
C ALA A 232 43.03 12.12 -29.28
N GLY A 233 42.56 13.16 -28.57
CA GLY A 233 41.62 14.13 -29.12
C GLY A 233 40.13 13.83 -28.87
N SER A 234 39.78 13.24 -27.73
CA SER A 234 38.40 13.35 -27.26
C SER A 234 38.18 14.80 -26.82
N ASN A 235 37.40 15.54 -27.61
CA ASN A 235 36.80 16.79 -27.17
C ASN A 235 36.26 16.57 -25.77
N CYS A 236 36.88 17.21 -24.78
CA CYS A 236 36.19 17.62 -23.56
C CYS A 236 35.07 18.54 -24.05
N VAL A 237 33.91 17.95 -24.33
CA VAL A 237 32.68 18.69 -24.17
C VAL A 237 32.75 19.13 -22.72
N ASP A 238 33.04 20.41 -22.49
CA ASP A 238 32.84 21.02 -21.19
C ASP A 238 31.37 20.78 -20.89
N ASP A 239 31.06 19.75 -20.10
CA ASP A 239 29.73 19.57 -19.54
C ASP A 239 29.47 20.87 -18.77
N GLU A 240 28.54 21.71 -19.25
CA GLU A 240 28.19 22.97 -18.60
C GLU A 240 27.75 22.74 -17.12
N ASP A 241 27.41 21.49 -16.78
CA ASP A 241 27.09 20.97 -15.46
C ASP A 241 28.27 20.87 -14.46
N ASP A 242 29.52 21.05 -14.90
CA ASP A 242 30.72 20.96 -14.05
C ASP A 242 31.22 22.32 -13.54
N GLN A 243 30.58 23.43 -13.94
CA GLN A 243 31.00 24.76 -13.53
C GLN A 243 30.43 25.17 -12.17
N LEU A 244 31.28 25.79 -11.33
CA LEU A 244 30.83 26.41 -10.09
C LEU A 244 29.84 27.55 -10.39
N PRO A 245 28.77 27.71 -9.58
CA PRO A 245 27.86 28.84 -9.71
C PRO A 245 28.58 30.19 -9.66
N ALA A 246 28.09 31.15 -10.45
CA ALA A 246 28.59 32.52 -10.47
C ALA A 246 28.53 33.16 -9.07
N VAL A 247 29.56 33.93 -8.71
CA VAL A 247 29.62 34.58 -7.39
C VAL A 247 28.56 35.69 -7.31
N MET A 248 27.71 35.65 -6.28
CA MET A 248 26.92 36.82 -5.86
C MET A 248 27.41 37.33 -4.51
N GLU A 249 27.48 38.65 -4.35
CA GLU A 249 28.01 39.27 -3.15
C GLU A 249 27.07 39.04 -1.95
N GLY A 250 27.57 38.38 -0.91
CA GLY A 250 26.84 38.18 0.36
C GLY A 250 25.81 37.03 0.38
N ILE A 251 25.70 36.26 -0.71
CA ILE A 251 24.74 35.15 -0.86
C ILE A 251 25.47 33.81 -1.02
N PHE A 252 25.03 32.79 -0.29
CA PHE A 252 25.56 31.42 -0.42
C PHE A 252 25.01 30.76 -1.70
N MET A 253 25.89 30.34 -2.60
CA MET A 253 25.53 29.96 -3.97
C MET A 253 25.26 28.47 -4.17
N ILE A 254 25.82 27.60 -3.33
CA ILE A 254 25.71 26.15 -3.53
C ILE A 254 24.36 25.66 -3.01
N ASN A 255 23.43 25.38 -3.92
CA ASN A 255 22.12 24.84 -3.58
C ASN A 255 22.11 23.30 -3.54
N MET A 256 21.75 22.69 -2.40
CA MET A 256 21.64 21.23 -2.26
C MET A 256 20.37 20.63 -2.89
N GLY A 257 19.48 21.44 -3.44
CA GLY A 257 18.39 21.00 -4.30
C GLY A 257 18.84 20.67 -5.73
N ASP A 258 19.98 21.21 -6.15
CA ASP A 258 20.56 20.97 -7.48
C ASP A 258 21.33 19.63 -7.51
N PRO A 259 20.99 18.69 -8.40
CA PRO A 259 21.70 17.42 -8.53
C PRO A 259 23.19 17.58 -8.88
N ALA A 260 23.56 18.54 -9.72
CA ALA A 260 24.96 18.76 -10.11
C ALA A 260 25.79 19.20 -8.90
N HIS A 261 25.29 20.17 -8.14
CA HIS A 261 25.95 20.64 -6.93
C HIS A 261 26.10 19.52 -5.90
N ARG A 262 25.05 18.72 -5.67
CA ARG A 262 25.11 17.59 -4.75
C ARG A 262 26.16 16.57 -5.16
N LYS A 263 26.21 16.21 -6.45
CA LYS A 263 27.18 15.26 -7.01
C LYS A 263 28.61 15.70 -6.72
N HIS A 264 28.94 16.95 -7.05
CA HIS A 264 30.29 17.49 -6.86
C HIS A 264 30.68 17.59 -5.39
N VAL A 265 29.80 18.11 -4.53
CA VAL A 265 30.03 18.18 -3.08
C VAL A 265 30.25 16.79 -2.49
N LEU A 266 29.46 15.78 -2.87
CA LEU A 266 29.61 14.41 -2.38
C LEU A 266 30.91 13.76 -2.87
N ALA A 267 31.30 13.99 -4.13
CA ALA A 267 32.56 13.49 -4.69
C ALA A 267 33.76 14.07 -3.92
N GLU A 268 33.76 15.38 -3.68
CA GLU A 268 34.80 16.06 -2.91
C GLU A 268 34.85 15.59 -1.45
N LEU A 269 33.70 15.41 -0.79
CA LEU A 269 33.64 14.85 0.57
C LEU A 269 34.19 13.42 0.63
N GLN A 270 33.93 12.62 -0.40
CA GLN A 270 34.46 11.26 -0.48
C GLN A 270 35.99 11.29 -0.66
N ALA A 271 36.53 12.18 -1.49
CA ALA A 271 37.97 12.36 -1.64
C ALA A 271 38.64 12.86 -0.33
N MET A 272 38.03 13.82 0.39
CA MET A 272 38.51 14.23 1.72
C MET A 272 38.54 13.06 2.71
N ARG A 273 37.48 12.24 2.73
CA ARG A 273 37.40 11.04 3.58
C ARG A 273 38.47 10.02 3.24
N CYS A 274 38.72 9.76 1.95
CA CYS A 274 39.77 8.85 1.51
C CYS A 274 41.12 9.33 2.03
N PHE A 275 41.45 10.61 1.80
CA PHE A 275 42.69 11.20 2.31
C PHE A 275 42.81 11.10 3.83
N ALA A 276 41.77 11.45 4.59
CA ALA A 276 41.79 11.30 6.05
C ALA A 276 42.00 9.84 6.48
N SER A 277 41.45 8.88 5.74
CA SER A 277 41.60 7.45 6.04
C SER A 277 43.03 6.97 5.77
N GLU A 278 43.60 7.35 4.63
CA GLU A 278 45.00 7.03 4.29
C GLU A 278 45.98 7.60 5.32
N ARG A 279 45.73 8.82 5.82
CA ARG A 279 46.54 9.42 6.89
C ARG A 279 46.45 8.63 8.20
N LEU A 280 45.24 8.22 8.58
CA LEU A 280 45.02 7.39 9.77
C LEU A 280 45.71 6.03 9.64
N ASP A 281 45.60 5.39 8.48
CA ASP A 281 46.24 4.09 8.21
C ASP A 281 47.78 4.20 8.20
N ALA A 282 48.31 5.39 7.84
CA ALA A 282 49.73 5.73 7.96
C ALA A 282 50.16 6.12 9.39
N GLY A 283 49.27 6.06 10.39
CA GLY A 283 49.55 6.35 11.79
C GLY A 283 49.44 7.82 12.19
N ASP A 284 48.81 8.66 11.37
CA ASP A 284 48.56 10.08 11.67
C ASP A 284 47.11 10.31 12.12
N ASP A 285 46.92 10.41 13.44
CA ASP A 285 45.61 10.59 14.07
C ASP A 285 45.08 12.03 14.03
N SER A 286 45.83 12.99 13.47
CA SER A 286 45.45 14.41 13.47
C SER A 286 44.11 14.69 12.76
N LEU A 287 43.73 13.84 11.80
CA LEU A 287 42.50 13.96 11.01
C LEU A 287 41.35 13.05 11.47
N ALA A 288 41.50 12.31 12.57
CA ALA A 288 40.49 11.36 13.05
C ALA A 288 39.12 12.01 13.30
N LYS A 289 39.11 13.20 13.91
CA LYS A 289 37.88 13.97 14.18
C LYS A 289 37.26 14.50 12.89
N CYS A 290 38.09 15.04 11.98
CA CYS A 290 37.64 15.52 10.67
C CYS A 290 36.96 14.42 9.87
N LYS A 291 37.55 13.21 9.83
CA LYS A 291 36.96 12.03 9.18
C LYS A 291 35.57 11.72 9.72
N LYS A 292 35.39 11.68 11.04
CA LYS A 292 34.08 11.44 11.66
C LYS A 292 33.05 12.51 11.29
N SER A 293 33.46 13.78 11.27
CA SER A 293 32.60 14.88 10.85
C SER A 293 32.20 14.75 9.37
N ILE A 294 33.14 14.37 8.50
CA ILE A 294 32.88 14.13 7.07
C ILE A 294 31.92 12.95 6.89
N ASP A 295 32.11 11.86 7.62
CA ASP A 295 31.23 10.68 7.57
C ASP A 295 29.80 11.02 7.98
N CYS A 296 29.63 11.72 9.11
CA CYS A 296 28.32 12.15 9.59
C CYS A 296 27.63 13.11 8.61
N PHE A 297 28.38 14.05 8.04
CA PHE A 297 27.82 14.98 7.06
C PHE A 297 27.44 14.28 5.75
N ARG A 298 28.28 13.37 5.26
CA ARG A 298 27.98 12.57 4.07
C ARG A 298 26.72 11.72 4.27
N GLU A 299 26.59 11.06 5.42
CA GLU A 299 25.38 10.31 5.79
C GLU A 299 24.15 11.22 5.78
N LYS A 300 24.24 12.42 6.38
CA LYS A 300 23.15 13.40 6.34
C LYS A 300 22.77 13.80 4.91
N LEU A 301 23.73 13.95 4.00
CA LEU A 301 23.47 14.31 2.61
C LEU A 301 22.88 13.17 1.75
N THR A 302 23.04 11.91 2.16
CA THR A 302 22.63 10.75 1.34
C THR A 302 21.42 10.00 1.90
N THR A 303 21.35 9.76 3.21
CA THR A 303 20.35 8.87 3.83
C THR A 303 19.28 9.60 4.63
N SER A 304 19.44 10.89 4.91
CA SER A 304 18.45 11.64 5.69
C SER A 304 17.13 11.81 4.94
N THR A 305 16.05 12.05 5.70
CA THR A 305 14.74 12.41 5.13
C THR A 305 14.83 13.73 4.35
N ASP A 306 15.65 14.67 4.80
CA ASP A 306 15.90 15.91 4.06
C ASP A 306 16.59 15.66 2.72
N ALA A 307 17.51 14.69 2.64
CA ALA A 307 18.16 14.28 1.40
C ALA A 307 17.19 13.58 0.43
N PHE A 308 16.27 12.78 0.95
CA PHE A 308 15.18 12.23 0.14
C PHE A 308 14.34 13.33 -0.51
N PHE A 309 13.93 14.34 0.27
CA PHE A 309 13.12 15.45 -0.23
C PHE A 309 13.90 16.41 -1.14
N ALA A 310 15.17 16.69 -0.84
CA ALA A 310 16.00 17.55 -1.67
C ALA A 310 16.21 16.97 -3.08
N ARG A 311 16.28 15.64 -3.22
CA ARG A 311 16.32 14.96 -4.53
C ARG A 311 15.07 15.20 -5.37
N MET A 312 13.92 15.36 -4.73
CA MET A 312 12.67 15.66 -5.43
C MET A 312 12.57 17.11 -5.92
N TYR A 313 13.42 18.03 -5.45
CA TYR A 313 13.33 19.46 -5.78
C TYR A 313 13.35 19.77 -7.27
N ARG A 314 14.21 19.08 -8.05
CA ARG A 314 14.26 19.19 -9.52
C ARG A 314 13.74 17.95 -10.25
N SER A 315 13.30 16.91 -9.53
CA SER A 315 12.78 15.68 -10.14
C SER A 315 11.25 15.65 -10.08
N ALA A 316 10.61 16.10 -11.15
CA ALA A 316 9.16 16.03 -11.30
C ALA A 316 8.65 14.58 -11.19
N THR A 317 9.37 13.62 -11.79
CA THR A 317 9.02 12.19 -11.77
C THR A 317 9.08 11.58 -10.37
N SER A 318 10.13 11.89 -9.59
CA SER A 318 10.22 11.39 -8.21
C SER A 318 9.14 12.00 -7.34
N ARG A 319 8.83 13.28 -7.53
CA ARG A 319 7.74 13.98 -6.84
C ARG A 319 6.38 13.36 -7.16
N THR A 320 6.05 13.17 -8.44
CA THR A 320 4.77 12.57 -8.84
C THR A 320 4.63 11.14 -8.35
N THR A 321 5.70 10.34 -8.43
CA THR A 321 5.71 8.96 -7.92
C THR A 321 5.43 8.92 -6.42
N PHE A 322 6.06 9.79 -5.64
CA PHE A 322 5.82 9.88 -4.20
C PHE A 322 4.37 10.29 -3.88
N ILE A 323 3.84 11.29 -4.59
CA ILE A 323 2.44 11.71 -4.41
C ILE A 323 1.47 10.57 -4.78
N ASP A 324 1.74 9.87 -5.89
CA ASP A 324 0.94 8.74 -6.34
C ASP A 324 0.89 7.60 -5.32
N GLU A 325 1.96 7.35 -4.57
CA GLU A 325 1.95 6.33 -3.50
C GLU A 325 0.94 6.66 -2.39
N PHE A 326 0.89 7.92 -1.95
CA PHE A 326 -0.11 8.38 -0.98
C PHE A 326 -1.52 8.34 -1.56
N GLN A 327 -1.69 8.78 -2.80
CA GLN A 327 -2.98 8.74 -3.48
C GLN A 327 -3.47 7.29 -3.68
N ARG A 328 -2.57 6.33 -3.96
CA ARG A 328 -2.92 4.90 -4.06
C ARG A 328 -3.48 4.37 -2.74
N LEU A 329 -2.91 4.75 -1.60
CA LEU A 329 -3.46 4.39 -0.29
C LEU A 329 -4.85 4.99 -0.07
N ARG A 330 -5.05 6.27 -0.42
CA ARG A 330 -6.37 6.92 -0.32
C ARG A 330 -7.40 6.28 -1.24
N ARG A 331 -7.03 5.94 -2.48
CA ARG A 331 -7.89 5.18 -3.42
C ARG A 331 -8.19 3.77 -2.91
N ALA A 332 -7.25 3.14 -2.21
CA ALA A 332 -7.48 1.83 -1.59
C ALA A 332 -8.49 1.93 -0.43
N VAL A 333 -8.41 2.98 0.41
CA VAL A 333 -9.40 3.28 1.46
C VAL A 333 -10.80 3.47 0.85
N THR A 334 -10.93 4.32 -0.17
CA THR A 334 -12.25 4.55 -0.82
C THR A 334 -12.79 3.29 -1.49
N THR A 335 -11.92 2.48 -2.11
CA THR A 335 -12.32 1.19 -2.70
C THR A 335 -12.78 0.19 -1.62
N ALA A 336 -12.11 0.13 -0.47
CA ALA A 336 -12.54 -0.72 0.63
C ALA A 336 -13.87 -0.24 1.23
N ALA A 337 -14.07 1.07 1.38
CA ALA A 337 -15.32 1.66 1.85
C ALA A 337 -16.50 1.40 0.90
N THR A 338 -16.29 1.51 -0.41
CA THR A 338 -17.33 1.19 -1.40
C THR A 338 -17.68 -0.31 -1.42
N ARG A 339 -16.68 -1.20 -1.28
CA ARG A 339 -16.93 -2.65 -1.11
C ARG A 339 -17.74 -2.94 0.14
N ARG A 340 -17.43 -2.26 1.25
CA ARG A 340 -18.20 -2.34 2.49
C ARG A 340 -19.65 -1.94 2.25
N ALA A 341 -19.90 -0.76 1.68
CA ALA A 341 -21.26 -0.27 1.41
C ALA A 341 -22.04 -1.23 0.48
N SER A 342 -21.39 -1.79 -0.53
CA SER A 342 -21.99 -2.81 -1.40
C SER A 342 -22.34 -4.09 -0.64
N SER A 343 -21.52 -4.50 0.32
CA SER A 343 -21.73 -5.70 1.13
C SER A 343 -22.82 -5.48 2.19
N GLU A 344 -22.92 -4.27 2.75
CA GLU A 344 -24.01 -3.84 3.63
C GLU A 344 -25.35 -3.80 2.88
N ALA A 345 -25.39 -3.26 1.66
CA ALA A 345 -26.60 -3.28 0.84
C ALA A 345 -27.05 -4.71 0.51
N ARG A 346 -26.10 -5.59 0.16
CA ARG A 346 -26.37 -7.01 -0.07
C ARG A 346 -26.90 -7.70 1.19
N LEU A 347 -26.30 -7.41 2.35
CA LEU A 347 -26.76 -7.95 3.62
C LEU A 347 -28.20 -7.54 3.91
N GLN A 348 -28.56 -6.26 3.72
CA GLN A 348 -29.93 -5.78 3.89
C GLN A 348 -30.91 -6.48 2.95
N GLN A 349 -30.53 -6.68 1.68
CA GLN A 349 -31.34 -7.43 0.72
C GLN A 349 -31.59 -8.87 1.19
N VAL A 350 -30.52 -9.60 1.54
CA VAL A 350 -30.62 -11.01 1.97
C VAL A 350 -31.43 -11.14 3.26
N LEU A 351 -31.27 -10.21 4.20
CA LEU A 351 -32.09 -10.17 5.42
C LEU A 351 -33.56 -9.88 5.11
N GLY A 352 -33.86 -9.05 4.10
CA GLY A 352 -35.21 -8.84 3.59
C GLY A 352 -35.80 -10.14 3.03
N GLU A 353 -35.08 -10.83 2.16
CA GLU A 353 -35.51 -12.11 1.57
C GLU A 353 -35.73 -13.19 2.64
N LEU A 354 -34.87 -13.27 3.66
CA LEU A 354 -35.04 -14.20 4.78
C LEU A 354 -36.31 -13.91 5.59
N ARG A 355 -36.61 -12.63 5.84
CA ARG A 355 -37.84 -12.21 6.55
C ARG A 355 -39.11 -12.58 5.79
N GLU A 356 -39.06 -12.68 4.46
CA GLU A 356 -40.20 -13.10 3.65
C GLU A 356 -40.34 -14.63 3.59
N ILE A 357 -39.24 -15.37 3.55
CA ILE A 357 -39.26 -16.83 3.41
C ILE A 357 -39.66 -17.53 4.70
N GLU A 358 -39.26 -17.02 5.86
CA GLU A 358 -39.59 -17.62 7.16
C GLU A 358 -41.12 -17.76 7.40
N PRO A 359 -41.95 -16.72 7.21
CA PRO A 359 -43.41 -16.86 7.34
C PRO A 359 -44.02 -17.74 6.24
N GLN A 360 -43.46 -17.73 5.02
CA GLN A 360 -43.92 -18.62 3.93
C GLN A 360 -43.68 -20.08 4.28
N LEU A 361 -42.48 -20.43 4.76
CA LEU A 361 -42.15 -21.77 5.21
C LEU A 361 -43.06 -22.22 6.34
N ASN A 362 -43.27 -21.37 7.35
CA ASN A 362 -44.18 -21.66 8.47
C ASN A 362 -45.62 -21.87 7.99
N SER A 363 -46.10 -21.05 7.04
CA SER A 363 -47.41 -21.23 6.42
C SER A 363 -47.53 -22.57 5.70
N MET A 364 -46.52 -22.95 4.90
CA MET A 364 -46.51 -24.22 4.17
C MET A 364 -46.47 -25.44 5.10
N VAL A 365 -45.70 -25.36 6.20
CA VAL A 365 -45.68 -26.39 7.24
C VAL A 365 -47.05 -26.51 7.90
N ASN A 366 -47.70 -25.39 8.24
CA ASN A 366 -49.04 -25.39 8.81
C ASN A 366 -50.10 -25.96 7.84
N VAL A 367 -50.02 -25.63 6.55
CA VAL A 367 -50.90 -26.21 5.52
C VAL A 367 -50.66 -27.72 5.38
N ALA A 368 -49.41 -28.18 5.39
CA ALA A 368 -49.09 -29.60 5.34
C ALA A 368 -49.62 -30.35 6.58
N ARG A 369 -49.51 -29.76 7.78
CA ARG A 369 -50.10 -30.29 9.02
C ARG A 369 -51.62 -30.38 8.92
N ALA A 370 -52.29 -29.33 8.45
CA ALA A 370 -53.75 -29.31 8.29
C ALA A 370 -54.22 -30.37 7.29
N ILE A 371 -53.55 -30.51 6.14
CA ILE A 371 -53.87 -31.54 5.13
C ILE A 371 -53.68 -32.94 5.70
N ARG A 372 -52.59 -33.18 6.45
CA ARG A 372 -52.38 -34.46 7.14
C ARG A 372 -53.49 -34.75 8.14
N ASP A 373 -53.86 -33.79 8.98
CA ASP A 373 -54.90 -33.97 9.99
C ASP A 373 -56.26 -34.24 9.35
N GLU A 374 -56.54 -33.59 8.22
CA GLU A 374 -57.72 -33.87 7.40
C GLU A 374 -57.65 -35.29 6.81
N CYS A 375 -56.49 -35.73 6.30
CA CYS A 375 -56.31 -37.11 5.81
C CYS A 375 -56.49 -38.16 6.91
N VAL A 376 -55.95 -37.91 8.11
CA VAL A 376 -56.13 -38.81 9.26
C VAL A 376 -57.59 -38.86 9.67
N SER A 377 -58.27 -37.71 9.76
CA SER A 377 -59.71 -37.64 10.07
C SER A 377 -60.55 -38.42 9.07
N GLU A 378 -60.32 -38.25 7.76
CA GLU A 378 -61.05 -38.99 6.73
C GLU A 378 -60.76 -40.50 6.79
N LEU A 379 -59.51 -40.91 7.03
CA LEU A 379 -59.16 -42.32 7.20
C LEU A 379 -59.78 -42.92 8.47
N SER A 380 -59.83 -42.20 9.59
CA SER A 380 -60.46 -42.65 10.83
C SER A 380 -61.98 -42.86 10.68
N LYS A 381 -62.66 -42.10 9.83
CA LYS A 381 -64.08 -42.35 9.50
C LYS A 381 -64.28 -43.67 8.74
N MET A 382 -63.30 -44.05 7.93
CA MET A 382 -63.32 -45.30 7.16
C MET A 382 -62.94 -46.53 8.01
N PHE A 383 -62.16 -46.32 9.07
CA PHE A 383 -61.66 -47.37 9.97
C PHE A 383 -61.87 -47.01 11.45
N PRO A 384 -63.12 -47.01 11.97
CA PRO A 384 -63.42 -46.50 13.31
C PRO A 384 -62.88 -47.37 14.46
N GLU A 385 -62.59 -48.66 14.20
CA GLU A 385 -62.06 -49.60 15.21
C GLU A 385 -60.52 -49.67 15.22
N GLN A 386 -59.84 -48.94 14.34
CA GLN A 386 -58.40 -49.03 14.11
C GLN A 386 -57.73 -47.66 14.27
N GLN A 387 -56.55 -47.64 14.88
CA GLN A 387 -55.76 -46.41 14.98
C GLN A 387 -55.05 -46.17 13.64
N VAL A 388 -55.31 -45.04 12.99
CA VAL A 388 -54.65 -44.68 11.72
C VAL A 388 -53.53 -43.67 11.96
N VAL A 389 -52.35 -43.95 11.42
CA VAL A 389 -51.18 -43.04 11.50
C VAL A 389 -50.57 -42.86 10.12
N ILE A 390 -50.33 -41.60 9.74
CA ILE A 390 -49.54 -41.27 8.55
C ILE A 390 -48.07 -41.17 8.96
N VAL A 391 -47.21 -41.97 8.32
CA VAL A 391 -45.77 -42.08 8.66
C VAL A 391 -44.87 -41.60 7.50
N GLY A 392 -43.64 -41.22 7.85
CA GLY A 392 -42.59 -40.79 6.92
C GLY A 392 -41.91 -39.50 7.36
N ASP A 393 -41.15 -38.88 6.44
CA ASP A 393 -40.47 -37.59 6.67
C ASP A 393 -41.40 -36.44 7.05
N ILE A 394 -42.71 -36.59 6.83
CA ILE A 394 -43.73 -35.64 7.28
C ILE A 394 -43.64 -35.36 8.80
N ASN A 395 -43.18 -36.33 9.59
CA ASN A 395 -43.04 -36.20 11.03
C ASN A 395 -41.90 -35.28 11.45
N LYS A 396 -40.97 -34.94 10.55
CA LYS A 396 -39.90 -33.96 10.82
C LYS A 396 -40.41 -32.52 10.86
N PHE A 397 -41.62 -32.28 10.36
CA PHE A 397 -42.23 -30.96 10.27
C PHE A 397 -43.33 -30.76 11.33
N LEU A 398 -43.43 -31.66 12.31
CA LEU A 398 -44.29 -31.58 13.49
C LEU A 398 -43.45 -31.14 14.69
#